data_AF-A0A8C4QDM7-F1
#
_entry.id   AF-A0A8C4QDM7-F1
#
_cell.length_a   1.000
_cell.length_b   1.000
_cell.length_c   1.000
_cell.angle_alpha   90.00
_cell.angle_beta   90.00
_cell.angle_gamma   90.00
#
_symmetry.space_group_name_H-M   'P 1'
#
loop_
_entity.id
_entity.type
_entity.pdbx_description
1 polymer ?
#
loop_
_entity_poly.entity_id
_entity_poly.type
_entity_poly.pdbx_seq_one_letter_code
_entity_poly.pdbx_strand_id
1 'polypeptide(L)'
;MGDDPVMRETMSVIKAYVTHRLAPDMQRSFNRAAEILICLGDEVLSKHRETFGEVAEWLDPICDISKNANFVSTMATHTAREVFSDDEVTWGHLVVLIALLTMTAQEVEKRHRAIRFRFTTVDQRVDMFSCELSRVMVMRHGPWIRGRGGWDDFVRRFEGRFRVKEDLVRSSKPTCPCFLMSQMFCAVVVFGILPFIAGFITYLSVHMDPDEL
;
A
#
# COMPACT_ATOMS: atom_id res chain seq x y z
N MET A 1 12.26 21.38 -5.23
CA MET A 1 12.13 19.90 -5.24
C MET A 1 12.33 19.39 -6.67
N GLY A 2 13.43 19.73 -7.33
CA GLY A 2 13.74 19.23 -8.67
C GLY A 2 15.01 18.38 -8.59
N ASP A 3 14.93 17.13 -9.04
CA ASP A 3 16.02 16.14 -9.14
C ASP A 3 16.50 15.39 -7.90
N ASP A 4 15.61 15.03 -6.95
CA ASP A 4 15.95 13.90 -6.06
C ASP A 4 15.72 12.58 -6.82
N PRO A 5 16.78 11.79 -7.13
CA PRO A 5 16.62 10.52 -7.84
C PRO A 5 15.76 9.53 -7.05
N VAL A 6 15.81 9.57 -5.71
CA VAL A 6 15.00 8.70 -4.84
C VAL A 6 13.53 9.05 -4.97
N MET A 7 13.20 10.33 -5.08
CA MET A 7 11.81 10.77 -5.30
C MET A 7 11.27 10.27 -6.64
N ARG A 8 12.07 10.42 -7.70
CA ARG A 8 11.67 10.01 -9.05
C ARG A 8 11.45 8.50 -9.13
N GLU A 9 12.37 7.71 -8.57
CA GLU A 9 12.28 6.26 -8.54
C GLU A 9 11.11 5.77 -7.69
N THR A 10 10.97 6.32 -6.47
CA THR A 10 9.85 6.00 -5.57
C THR A 10 8.51 6.30 -6.22
N MET A 11 8.40 7.45 -6.88
CA MET A 11 7.19 7.81 -7.63
C MET A 11 6.91 6.85 -8.78
N SER A 12 7.93 6.40 -9.51
CA SER A 12 7.77 5.40 -10.56
C SER A 12 7.24 4.07 -10.01
N VAL A 13 7.81 3.59 -8.90
CA VAL A 13 7.44 2.31 -8.27
C VAL A 13 6.02 2.36 -7.69
N ILE A 14 5.69 3.42 -6.95
CA ILE A 14 4.35 3.61 -6.38
C ILE A 14 3.31 3.81 -7.48
N LYS A 15 3.62 4.60 -8.51
CA LYS A 15 2.71 4.82 -9.63
C LYS A 15 2.36 3.53 -10.35
N ALA A 16 3.32 2.63 -10.52
CA ALA A 16 3.07 1.30 -11.07
C ALA A 16 2.08 0.50 -10.20
N TYR A 17 2.29 0.47 -8.88
CA TYR A 17 1.38 -0.22 -7.95
C TYR A 17 -0.04 0.38 -7.93
N VAL A 18 -0.15 1.71 -7.87
CA VAL A 18 -1.44 2.42 -7.92
C VAL A 18 -2.15 2.17 -9.25
N THR A 19 -1.41 2.18 -10.38
CA THR A 19 -1.96 1.85 -11.70
C THR A 19 -2.50 0.42 -11.73
N HIS A 20 -1.74 -0.56 -11.23
CA HIS A 20 -2.18 -1.96 -11.13
C HIS A 20 -3.52 -2.10 -10.40
N ARG A 21 -3.73 -1.34 -9.32
CA ARG A 21 -4.93 -1.44 -8.48
C ARG A 21 -6.12 -0.63 -8.98
N LEU A 22 -5.90 0.56 -9.54
CA LEU A 22 -6.97 1.47 -9.98
C LEU A 22 -7.30 1.34 -11.47
N ALA A 23 -6.35 0.88 -12.28
CA ALA A 23 -6.42 0.84 -13.73
C ALA A 23 -5.75 -0.44 -14.29
N PRO A 24 -6.22 -1.65 -13.90
CA PRO A 24 -5.57 -2.92 -14.29
C PRO A 24 -5.52 -3.14 -15.82
N ASP A 25 -6.43 -2.53 -16.57
CA ASP A 25 -6.46 -2.61 -18.03
C ASP A 25 -5.36 -1.77 -18.70
N MET A 26 -4.72 -0.84 -17.97
CA MET A 26 -3.56 -0.10 -18.46
C MET A 26 -2.31 -0.97 -18.33
N GLN A 27 -2.14 -1.91 -19.27
CA GLN A 27 -0.91 -2.68 -19.36
C GLN A 27 0.29 -1.76 -19.58
N ARG A 28 1.22 -1.76 -18.63
CA ARG A 28 2.52 -1.09 -18.74
C ARG A 28 3.62 -2.09 -18.36
N SER A 29 4.77 -1.96 -19.01
CA SER A 29 5.98 -2.62 -18.52
C SER A 29 6.39 -1.99 -17.19
N PHE A 30 6.35 -2.77 -16.13
CA PHE A 30 6.80 -2.33 -14.80
C PHE A 30 8.29 -2.66 -14.63
N ASN A 31 9.00 -1.87 -13.83
CA ASN A 31 10.35 -2.24 -13.43
C ASN A 31 10.29 -3.35 -12.36
N ARG A 32 11.43 -4.01 -12.11
CA ARG A 32 11.46 -5.17 -11.20
C ARG A 32 11.01 -4.83 -9.78
N ALA A 33 11.36 -3.65 -9.26
CA ALA A 33 10.93 -3.20 -7.95
C ALA A 33 9.39 -3.06 -7.86
N ALA A 34 8.76 -2.52 -8.90
CA ALA A 34 7.31 -2.39 -8.98
C ALA A 34 6.61 -3.75 -9.07
N GLU A 35 7.13 -4.69 -9.86
CA GLU A 35 6.60 -6.06 -9.91
C GLU A 35 6.62 -6.70 -8.50
N ILE A 36 7.76 -6.59 -7.81
CA ILE A 36 7.91 -7.13 -6.46
C ILE A 36 6.94 -6.47 -5.49
N LEU A 37 6.82 -5.15 -5.53
CA LEU A 37 5.88 -4.39 -4.72
C LEU A 37 4.43 -4.80 -5.00
N ILE A 38 4.07 -5.05 -6.26
CA ILE A 38 2.72 -5.51 -6.64
C ILE A 38 2.37 -6.80 -5.92
N CYS A 39 3.19 -7.85 -6.01
CA CYS A 39 2.83 -9.09 -5.36
C CYS A 39 2.91 -9.03 -3.83
N LEU A 40 3.89 -8.31 -3.25
CA LEU A 40 3.95 -8.16 -1.80
C LEU A 40 2.76 -7.35 -1.27
N GLY A 41 2.40 -6.27 -1.96
CA GLY A 41 1.23 -5.46 -1.63
C GLY A 41 -0.07 -6.26 -1.74
N ASP A 42 -0.25 -7.01 -2.83
CA ASP A 42 -1.42 -7.88 -3.00
C ASP A 42 -1.47 -8.99 -1.95
N GLU A 43 -0.33 -9.55 -1.55
CA GLU A 43 -0.24 -10.54 -0.47
C GLU A 43 -0.66 -9.94 0.88
N VAL A 44 -0.12 -8.77 1.25
CA VAL A 44 -0.51 -8.03 2.46
C VAL A 44 -2.02 -7.77 2.45
N LEU A 45 -2.56 -7.26 1.34
CA LEU A 45 -3.98 -7.01 1.21
C LEU A 45 -4.83 -8.28 1.31
N SER A 46 -4.37 -9.40 0.74
CA SER A 46 -5.09 -10.67 0.79
C SER A 46 -5.14 -11.26 2.21
N LYS A 47 -4.04 -11.17 2.96
CA LYS A 47 -3.91 -11.69 4.33
C LYS A 47 -4.80 -10.92 5.31
N HIS A 48 -5.08 -9.65 5.03
CA HIS A 48 -5.80 -8.76 5.94
C HIS A 48 -7.05 -8.15 5.30
N ARG A 49 -7.64 -8.87 4.34
CA ARG A 49 -8.78 -8.40 3.54
C ARG A 49 -9.95 -7.94 4.40
N GLU A 50 -10.28 -8.68 5.47
CA GLU A 50 -11.40 -8.36 6.36
C GLU A 50 -11.13 -7.06 7.11
N THR A 51 -9.97 -6.94 7.78
CA THR A 51 -9.53 -5.73 8.49
C THR A 51 -9.50 -4.51 7.58
N PHE A 52 -8.99 -4.67 6.36
CA PHE A 52 -8.94 -3.58 5.38
C PHE A 52 -10.33 -3.18 4.86
N GLY A 53 -11.25 -4.15 4.70
CA GLY A 53 -12.65 -3.90 4.35
C GLY A 53 -13.35 -3.06 5.41
N GLU A 54 -13.16 -3.39 6.69
CA GLU A 54 -13.67 -2.61 7.81
C GLU A 54 -13.11 -1.19 7.77
N VAL A 55 -11.78 -1.01 7.69
CA VAL A 55 -11.15 0.32 7.62
C VAL A 55 -11.74 1.16 6.49
N ALA A 56 -12.00 0.58 5.31
CA ALA A 56 -12.65 1.29 4.21
C ALA A 56 -14.10 1.70 4.54
N GLU A 57 -14.90 0.84 5.19
CA GLU A 57 -16.25 1.18 5.68
C GLU A 57 -16.22 2.32 6.70
N TRP A 58 -15.26 2.32 7.62
CA TRP A 58 -15.08 3.40 8.60
C TRP A 58 -14.69 4.74 7.99
N LEU A 59 -13.95 4.71 6.89
CA LEU A 59 -13.51 5.91 6.20
C LEU A 59 -14.64 6.58 5.39
N ASP A 60 -15.69 5.85 5.02
CA ASP A 60 -16.81 6.32 4.18
C ASP A 60 -17.43 7.67 4.61
N PRO A 61 -17.78 7.90 5.89
CA PRO A 61 -18.45 9.13 6.31
C PRO A 61 -17.49 10.34 6.32
N ILE A 62 -16.19 10.08 6.37
CA ILE A 62 -15.12 11.09 6.47
C ILE A 62 -14.57 11.42 5.07
N CYS A 63 -14.71 10.46 4.13
CA CYS A 63 -14.21 10.50 2.76
C CYS A 63 -15.11 11.27 1.79
N ASP A 64 -15.73 12.39 2.18
CA ASP A 64 -16.29 13.28 1.15
C ASP A 64 -15.13 13.98 0.40
N ILE A 65 -14.45 13.22 -0.47
CA ILE A 65 -13.31 13.69 -1.28
C ILE A 65 -13.73 14.89 -2.14
N SER A 66 -15.02 15.01 -2.46
CA SER A 66 -15.55 16.17 -3.20
C SER A 66 -15.44 17.48 -2.41
N LYS A 67 -15.34 17.42 -1.07
CA LYS A 67 -15.18 18.59 -0.18
C LYS A 67 -13.78 18.74 0.39
N ASN A 68 -12.92 17.73 0.28
CA ASN A 68 -11.59 17.75 0.88
C ASN A 68 -10.50 17.44 -0.15
N ALA A 69 -10.03 18.49 -0.83
CA ALA A 69 -8.93 18.42 -1.79
C ALA A 69 -7.63 17.85 -1.19
N ASN A 70 -7.51 17.87 0.14
CA ASN A 70 -6.33 17.40 0.86
C ASN A 70 -6.52 16.02 1.50
N PHE A 71 -7.65 15.33 1.26
CA PHE A 71 -7.95 14.05 1.91
C PHE A 71 -6.82 13.02 1.75
N VAL A 72 -6.31 12.85 0.53
CA VAL A 72 -5.23 11.89 0.23
C VAL A 72 -3.96 12.23 1.00
N SER A 73 -3.57 13.50 1.00
CA SER A 73 -2.40 13.98 1.73
C SER A 73 -2.56 13.80 3.24
N THR A 74 -3.73 14.14 3.79
CA THR A 74 -4.03 13.99 5.22
C THR A 74 -3.98 12.52 5.64
N MET A 75 -4.68 11.64 4.92
CA MET A 75 -4.66 10.20 5.17
C MET A 75 -3.24 9.64 5.08
N ALA A 76 -2.53 9.91 4.00
CA ALA A 76 -1.16 9.44 3.82
C ALA A 76 -0.25 9.90 4.96
N THR A 77 -0.35 11.17 5.38
CA THR A 77 0.45 11.73 6.47
C THR A 77 0.12 11.08 7.82
N HIS A 78 -1.16 10.93 8.15
CA HIS A 78 -1.58 10.34 9.42
C HIS A 78 -1.26 8.85 9.49
N THR A 79 -1.56 8.08 8.44
CA THR A 79 -1.21 6.66 8.38
C THR A 79 0.30 6.46 8.46
N ALA A 80 1.10 7.27 7.76
CA ALA A 80 2.56 7.19 7.86
C ALA A 80 3.06 7.51 9.29
N ARG A 81 2.45 8.48 9.99
CA ARG A 81 2.83 8.77 11.39
C ARG A 81 2.64 7.57 12.30
N GLU A 82 1.56 6.81 12.11
CA GLU A 82 1.30 5.61 12.91
C GLU A 82 2.18 4.43 12.53
N VAL A 83 2.35 4.19 11.22
CA VAL A 83 3.24 3.13 10.70
C VAL A 83 4.65 3.28 11.26
N PHE A 84 5.11 4.51 11.44
CA PHE A 84 6.45 4.84 11.91
C PHE A 84 6.41 5.53 13.27
N SER A 85 5.53 5.06 14.17
CA SER A 85 5.40 5.61 15.53
C SER A 85 6.48 5.11 16.49
N ASP A 86 7.10 3.98 16.17
CA ASP A 86 8.24 3.38 16.88
C ASP A 86 9.60 3.86 16.36
N ASP A 87 9.60 4.82 15.42
CA ASP A 87 10.76 5.34 14.69
C ASP A 87 11.58 4.27 13.91
N GLU A 88 11.09 3.04 13.82
CA GLU A 88 11.72 1.98 13.05
C GLU A 88 11.24 2.00 11.60
N VAL A 89 12.19 2.01 10.66
CA VAL A 89 11.86 2.00 9.23
C VAL A 89 12.40 0.71 8.62
N THR A 90 11.49 -0.06 8.03
CA THR A 90 11.79 -1.30 7.31
C THR A 90 11.14 -1.28 5.94
N TRP A 91 11.60 -2.14 5.03
CA TRP A 91 10.91 -2.32 3.75
C TRP A 91 9.48 -2.86 3.93
N GLY A 92 9.23 -3.68 4.96
CA GLY A 92 7.89 -4.15 5.32
C GLY A 92 6.95 -3.00 5.67
N HIS A 93 7.38 -2.08 6.53
CA HIS A 93 6.63 -0.87 6.88
C HIS A 93 6.23 -0.07 5.63
N LEU A 94 7.16 0.12 4.69
CA LEU A 94 6.92 0.85 3.45
C LEU A 94 5.91 0.13 2.54
N VAL A 95 6.01 -1.19 2.40
CA VAL A 95 5.06 -2.01 1.63
C VAL A 95 3.66 -1.91 2.23
N VAL A 96 3.52 -2.07 3.54
CA VAL A 96 2.22 -2.01 4.24
C VAL A 96 1.58 -0.63 4.07
N LEU A 97 2.36 0.45 4.23
CA LEU A 97 1.87 1.81 4.02
C LEU A 97 1.35 2.01 2.59
N ILE A 98 2.11 1.60 1.57
CA ILE A 98 1.71 1.73 0.17
C ILE A 98 0.44 0.91 -0.11
N ALA A 99 0.41 -0.34 0.37
CA ALA A 99 -0.71 -1.26 0.18
C ALA A 99 -2.01 -0.70 0.78
N LEU A 100 -1.96 -0.28 2.05
CA LEU A 100 -3.10 0.28 2.76
C LEU A 100 -3.64 1.54 2.08
N LEU A 101 -2.78 2.51 1.76
CA LEU A 101 -3.20 3.77 1.15
C LEU A 101 -3.78 3.57 -0.25
N THR A 102 -3.21 2.64 -1.04
CA THR A 102 -3.73 2.31 -2.38
C THR A 102 -5.08 1.60 -2.29
N MET A 103 -5.26 0.70 -1.31
CA MET A 103 -6.55 0.06 -1.06
C MET A 103 -7.61 1.08 -0.65
N THR A 104 -7.28 2.00 0.26
CA THR A 104 -8.18 3.10 0.62
C THR A 104 -8.56 3.94 -0.60
N ALA A 105 -7.60 4.30 -1.45
CA ALA A 105 -7.87 5.01 -2.70
C ALA A 105 -8.83 4.23 -3.62
N GLN A 106 -8.64 2.91 -3.73
CA GLN A 106 -9.47 2.04 -4.54
C GLN A 106 -10.90 1.92 -3.99
N GLU A 107 -11.07 1.77 -2.68
CA GLU A 107 -12.38 1.67 -2.06
C GLU A 107 -13.15 2.99 -2.14
N VAL A 108 -12.47 4.12 -1.93
CA VAL A 108 -13.07 5.43 -2.15
C VAL A 108 -13.48 5.59 -3.62
N GLU A 109 -12.64 5.17 -4.58
CA GLU A 109 -13.03 5.22 -6.00
C GLU A 109 -14.27 4.36 -6.28
N LYS A 110 -14.30 3.11 -5.79
CA LYS A 110 -15.44 2.20 -6.00
C LYS A 110 -16.76 2.81 -5.51
N ARG A 111 -16.75 3.46 -4.35
CA ARG A 111 -17.95 4.01 -3.72
C ARG A 111 -18.38 5.35 -4.34
N HIS A 112 -17.43 6.20 -4.71
CA HIS A 112 -17.71 7.50 -5.30
C HIS A 112 -17.90 7.50 -6.82
N ARG A 113 -17.66 6.37 -7.51
CA ARG A 113 -18.20 6.13 -8.86
C ARG A 113 -19.71 6.38 -8.93
N ALA A 114 -20.43 6.26 -7.81
CA ALA A 114 -21.85 6.55 -7.71
C ALA A 114 -22.20 8.05 -7.58
N ILE A 115 -21.30 8.93 -7.09
CA ILE A 115 -21.73 10.26 -6.61
C ILE A 115 -21.20 11.46 -7.39
N ARG A 116 -19.94 11.52 -7.85
CA ARG A 116 -19.39 12.59 -8.74
C ARG A 116 -17.85 12.56 -8.71
N PHE A 117 -17.23 11.68 -9.48
CA PHE A 117 -15.88 11.91 -10.00
C PHE A 117 -15.93 12.29 -11.49
N ARG A 118 -16.92 13.11 -11.87
CA ARG A 118 -17.18 13.45 -13.28
C ARG A 118 -16.08 14.29 -13.96
N PHE A 119 -15.10 14.80 -13.21
CA PHE A 119 -14.13 15.79 -13.70
C PHE A 119 -12.66 15.36 -13.61
N THR A 120 -12.36 14.17 -13.10
CA THR A 120 -10.98 13.65 -13.09
C THR A 120 -10.88 12.31 -13.82
N THR A 121 -9.92 12.19 -14.74
CA THR A 121 -9.64 10.93 -15.44
C THR A 121 -8.98 9.93 -14.47
N VAL A 122 -9.02 8.63 -14.82
CA VAL A 122 -8.31 7.58 -14.06
C VAL A 122 -6.81 7.93 -13.96
N ASP A 123 -6.20 8.36 -15.05
CA ASP A 123 -4.80 8.81 -15.09
C ASP A 123 -4.51 9.95 -14.12
N GLN A 124 -5.36 10.99 -14.07
CA GLN A 124 -5.20 12.09 -13.12
C GLN A 124 -5.29 11.64 -11.68
N ARG A 125 -6.17 10.67 -11.37
CA ARG A 125 -6.26 10.10 -10.02
C ARG A 125 -5.01 9.31 -9.68
N VAL A 126 -4.56 8.43 -10.57
CA VAL A 126 -3.31 7.67 -10.41
C VAL A 126 -2.15 8.62 -10.14
N ASP A 127 -2.02 9.69 -10.92
CA ASP A 127 -0.95 10.68 -10.74
C ASP A 127 -1.05 11.40 -9.40
N MET A 128 -2.24 11.86 -9.01
CA MET A 128 -2.47 12.53 -7.74
C MET A 128 -2.12 11.64 -6.55
N PHE A 129 -2.64 10.41 -6.51
CA PHE A 129 -2.35 9.45 -5.45
C PHE A 129 -0.85 9.13 -5.39
N SER A 130 -0.26 8.79 -6.54
CA SER A 130 1.14 8.39 -6.59
C SER A 130 2.07 9.54 -6.16
N CYS A 131 1.78 10.77 -6.57
CA CYS A 131 2.53 11.95 -6.17
C CYS A 131 2.47 12.16 -4.66
N GLU A 132 1.29 12.14 -4.05
CA GLU A 132 1.13 12.36 -2.61
C GLU A 132 1.74 11.24 -1.76
N LEU A 133 1.53 9.97 -2.13
CA LEU A 133 2.15 8.84 -1.43
C LEU A 133 3.68 8.94 -1.48
N SER A 134 4.23 9.22 -2.67
CA SER A 134 5.68 9.36 -2.85
C SER A 134 6.23 10.52 -2.05
N ARG A 135 5.51 11.65 -2.03
CA ARG A 135 5.92 12.84 -1.28
C ARG A 135 6.00 12.54 0.22
N VAL A 136 4.95 11.91 0.78
CA VAL A 136 4.93 11.52 2.21
C VAL A 136 6.05 10.55 2.54
N MET A 137 6.26 9.53 1.70
CA MET A 137 7.32 8.55 1.92
C MET A 137 8.71 9.17 1.86
N VAL A 138 9.00 9.97 0.84
CA VAL A 138 10.35 10.48 0.59
C VAL A 138 10.70 11.63 1.53
N MET A 139 9.73 12.48 1.90
CA MET A 139 9.98 13.59 2.82
C MET A 139 10.53 13.13 4.17
N ARG A 140 10.03 12.02 4.72
CA ARG A 140 10.47 11.51 6.03
C ARG A 140 11.48 10.37 5.91
N HIS A 141 11.31 9.48 4.92
CA HIS A 141 12.08 8.23 4.83
C HIS A 141 13.06 8.20 3.66
N GLY A 142 13.14 9.25 2.84
CA GLY A 142 14.09 9.37 1.73
C GLY A 142 15.55 9.13 2.12
N PRO A 143 16.07 9.71 3.23
CA PRO A 143 17.41 9.42 3.71
C PRO A 143 17.65 7.94 4.05
N TRP A 144 16.66 7.28 4.66
CA TRP A 144 16.75 5.85 4.99
C TRP A 144 16.76 4.99 3.72
N ILE A 145 15.85 5.27 2.77
CA ILE A 145 15.79 4.57 1.48
C ILE A 145 17.14 4.68 0.76
N ARG A 146 17.71 5.89 0.72
CA ARG A 146 19.03 6.13 0.13
C ARG A 146 20.13 5.37 0.87
N GLY A 147 20.13 5.41 2.21
CA GLY A 147 21.11 4.73 3.05
C GLY A 147 21.07 3.20 2.94
N ARG A 148 19.94 2.62 2.54
CA ARG A 148 19.80 1.19 2.26
C ARG A 148 20.21 0.78 0.84
N GLY A 149 20.51 1.73 -0.06
CA GLY A 149 20.82 1.42 -1.46
C GLY A 149 19.62 1.51 -2.40
N GLY A 150 18.57 2.23 -2.03
CA GLY A 150 17.41 2.49 -2.88
C GLY A 150 16.55 1.26 -3.14
N TRP A 151 15.77 1.31 -4.22
CA TRP A 151 14.89 0.21 -4.60
C TRP A 151 15.64 -1.02 -5.14
N ASP A 152 16.93 -0.88 -5.49
CA ASP A 152 17.79 -2.01 -5.82
C ASP A 152 18.04 -2.94 -4.61
N ASP A 153 18.17 -2.38 -3.40
CA ASP A 153 18.26 -3.19 -2.17
C ASP A 153 16.94 -3.89 -1.86
N PHE A 154 15.82 -3.22 -2.08
CA PHE A 154 14.49 -3.82 -1.99
C PHE A 154 14.38 -5.03 -2.95
N VAL A 155 14.74 -4.86 -4.22
CA VAL A 155 14.75 -5.95 -5.19
C VAL A 155 15.63 -7.10 -4.70
N ARG A 156 16.88 -6.84 -4.30
CA ARG A 156 17.81 -7.88 -3.84
C ARG A 156 17.27 -8.70 -2.67
N ARG A 157 16.56 -8.06 -1.74
CA ARG A 157 15.99 -8.72 -0.56
C ARG A 157 14.80 -9.61 -0.87
N PHE A 158 13.94 -9.20 -1.81
CA PHE A 158 12.66 -9.87 -2.05
C PHE A 158 12.60 -10.66 -3.37
N GLU A 159 13.59 -10.52 -4.26
CA GLU A 159 13.63 -11.22 -5.55
C GLU A 159 13.69 -12.75 -5.38
N GLY A 160 14.41 -13.24 -4.38
CA GLY A 160 14.51 -14.68 -4.08
C GLY A 160 13.15 -15.33 -3.82
N ARG A 161 12.25 -14.62 -3.13
CA ARG A 161 10.88 -15.09 -2.86
C ARG A 161 10.00 -15.10 -4.10
N PHE A 162 10.30 -14.24 -5.08
CA PHE A 162 9.55 -14.13 -6.32
C PHE A 162 9.82 -15.27 -7.28
N ARG A 163 11.09 -15.68 -7.43
CA ARG A 163 11.47 -16.78 -8.32
C ARG A 163 10.80 -18.09 -7.90
N VAL A 164 10.70 -18.34 -6.59
CA VAL A 164 10.02 -19.52 -6.05
C VAL A 164 8.52 -19.53 -6.37
N LYS A 165 7.83 -18.38 -6.30
CA LYS A 165 6.40 -18.29 -6.66
C LYS A 165 6.16 -18.45 -8.17
N GLU A 166 7.00 -17.89 -9.04
CA GLU A 166 6.87 -18.08 -10.49
C GLU A 166 7.05 -19.55 -10.90
N ASP A 167 7.99 -20.27 -10.26
CA ASP A 167 8.23 -21.68 -10.52
C ASP A 167 7.10 -22.58 -9.97
N LEU A 168 6.53 -22.23 -8.80
CA LEU A 168 5.35 -22.91 -8.25
C LEU A 168 4.09 -22.68 -9.09
N VAL A 169 3.87 -21.45 -9.59
CA VAL A 169 2.73 -21.11 -10.47
C VAL A 169 2.87 -21.73 -11.86
N ARG A 170 4.10 -21.88 -12.39
CA ARG A 170 4.34 -22.65 -13.63
C ARG A 170 4.20 -24.16 -13.45
N SER A 171 4.48 -24.68 -12.25
CA SER A 171 4.36 -26.10 -11.91
C SER A 171 2.95 -26.53 -11.51
N SER A 172 2.06 -25.62 -11.12
CA SER A 172 0.70 -25.94 -10.68
C SER A 172 -0.33 -25.56 -11.73
N LYS A 173 -1.05 -26.56 -12.25
CA LYS A 173 -2.33 -26.32 -12.95
C LYS A 173 -3.30 -25.62 -11.98
N PRO A 174 -4.22 -24.77 -12.49
CA PRO A 174 -5.02 -23.92 -11.63
C PRO A 174 -5.99 -24.78 -10.82
N THR A 175 -5.77 -24.83 -9.51
CA THR A 175 -6.79 -25.26 -8.56
C THR A 175 -7.03 -24.14 -7.58
N CYS A 176 -8.21 -23.53 -7.67
CA CYS A 176 -8.80 -22.78 -6.56
C CYS A 176 -8.84 -23.67 -5.31
N PRO A 177 -8.60 -23.08 -4.13
CA PRO A 177 -9.47 -23.46 -3.03
C PRO A 177 -9.97 -22.23 -2.24
N CYS A 178 -11.29 -22.18 -2.10
CA CYS A 178 -11.94 -21.65 -0.91
C CYS A 178 -11.51 -22.51 0.31
N PHE A 179 -11.33 -21.90 1.49
CA PHE A 179 -11.61 -22.41 2.87
C PHE A 179 -10.88 -21.50 3.89
N LEU A 180 -11.60 -20.68 4.68
CA LEU A 180 -12.09 -20.93 6.05
C LEU A 180 -11.01 -20.84 7.15
N MET A 181 -11.01 -19.74 7.91
CA MET A 181 -11.04 -19.78 9.38
C MET A 181 -11.48 -18.40 9.92
N SER A 182 -12.48 -18.46 10.79
CA SER A 182 -13.12 -17.35 11.50
C SER A 182 -12.76 -17.46 12.98
N GLN A 183 -12.37 -16.35 13.62
CA GLN A 183 -13.05 -15.74 14.79
C GLN A 183 -12.12 -14.96 15.74
N MET A 184 -12.76 -13.94 16.35
CA MET A 184 -12.42 -13.11 17.52
C MET A 184 -11.44 -11.95 17.21
N PHE A 185 -11.81 -10.66 17.31
CA PHE A 185 -12.40 -9.98 18.46
C PHE A 185 -13.16 -8.70 18.07
N CYS A 186 -14.08 -8.28 18.94
CA CYS A 186 -14.96 -7.12 18.80
C CYS A 186 -14.68 -6.07 19.90
N ALA A 187 -14.93 -4.80 19.56
CA ALA A 187 -15.03 -3.58 20.39
C ALA A 187 -13.73 -2.83 20.79
N VAL A 188 -13.60 -1.55 20.40
CA VAL A 188 -13.82 -0.33 21.24
C VAL A 188 -13.82 0.93 20.35
N VAL A 189 -14.62 1.90 20.78
CA VAL A 189 -15.18 3.08 20.10
C VAL A 189 -14.31 4.36 20.26
N VAL A 190 -14.16 5.12 19.17
CA VAL A 190 -14.02 6.60 19.02
C VAL A 190 -12.75 7.36 19.45
N PHE A 191 -11.74 6.79 20.11
CA PHE A 191 -10.43 7.46 20.24
C PHE A 191 -9.21 6.56 19.95
N GLY A 192 -9.44 5.35 19.39
CA GLY A 192 -8.43 4.29 19.24
C GLY A 192 -8.02 3.93 17.80
N ILE A 193 -8.32 4.75 16.80
CA ILE A 193 -8.05 4.45 15.38
C ILE A 193 -6.54 4.34 15.10
N LEU A 194 -5.75 5.20 15.74
CA LEU A 194 -4.30 5.27 15.61
C LEU A 194 -3.59 4.11 16.34
N PRO A 195 -3.88 3.78 17.62
CA PRO A 195 -3.25 2.66 18.30
C PRO A 195 -3.67 1.27 17.79
N PHE A 196 -4.82 1.11 17.14
CA PHE A 196 -5.18 -0.17 16.50
C PHE A 196 -4.42 -0.36 15.19
N ILE A 197 -4.30 0.70 14.38
CA ILE A 197 -3.47 0.71 13.17
C ILE A 197 -1.99 0.54 13.56
N ALA A 198 -1.49 1.29 14.56
CA ALA A 198 -0.13 1.17 15.07
C ALA A 198 0.12 -0.22 15.69
N GLY A 199 -0.76 -0.73 16.56
CA GLY A 199 -0.63 -2.07 17.14
C GLY A 199 -0.66 -3.18 16.09
N PHE A 200 -1.46 -3.02 15.04
CA PHE A 200 -1.51 -3.92 13.90
C PHE A 200 -0.27 -3.81 13.01
N ILE A 201 0.24 -2.61 12.74
CA ILE A 201 1.45 -2.39 11.94
C ILE A 201 2.70 -2.86 12.69
N THR A 202 2.80 -2.62 14.00
CA THR A 202 3.84 -3.17 14.87
C THR A 202 3.75 -4.69 14.91
N TYR A 203 2.55 -5.27 15.02
CA TYR A 203 2.36 -6.72 14.92
C TYR A 203 2.83 -7.28 13.57
N LEU A 204 2.42 -6.67 12.46
CA LEU A 204 2.88 -7.07 11.13
C LEU A 204 4.38 -6.93 10.98
N SER A 205 4.99 -5.89 11.54
CA SER A 205 6.41 -5.62 11.31
C SER A 205 7.34 -6.42 12.22
N VAL A 206 6.84 -6.82 13.39
CA VAL A 206 7.51 -7.78 14.29
C VAL A 206 7.34 -9.22 13.79
N HIS A 207 6.25 -9.57 13.11
CA HIS A 207 5.99 -10.93 12.60
C HIS A 207 6.29 -11.09 11.10
N MET A 208 6.71 -10.01 10.43
CA MET A 208 7.34 -10.04 9.12
C MET A 208 8.87 -10.21 9.26
N ASP A 209 9.30 -11.11 10.15
CA ASP A 209 10.69 -11.53 10.23
C ASP A 209 11.07 -12.21 8.89
N PRO A 210 12.15 -11.81 8.20
CA PRO A 210 12.58 -12.48 6.98
C PRO A 210 12.81 -13.98 7.12
N ASP A 211 12.96 -14.49 8.35
CA ASP A 211 13.21 -15.90 8.65
C ASP A 211 11.95 -16.72 9.03
N GLU A 212 10.79 -16.09 9.25
CA GLU A 212 9.51 -16.79 9.56
C GLU A 212 8.38 -16.54 8.53
N LEU A 213 8.72 -16.03 7.33
CA LEU A 213 7.80 -15.88 6.17
C LEU A 213 8.28 -16.60 4.91
#